data_AF-A0A1L9QUB5-F1
#
_entry.id   AF-A0A1L9QUB5-F1
#
_cell.length_a   1.000
_cell.length_b   1.000
_cell.length_c   1.000
_cell.angle_alpha   90.00
_cell.angle_beta   90.00
_cell.angle_gamma   90.00
#
_symmetry.space_group_name_H-M   'P 1'
#
loop_
_entity.id
_entity.type
_entity.pdbx_description
1 polymer ?
#
loop_
_entity_poly.entity_id
_entity_poly.type
_entity_poly.pdbx_seq_one_letter_code
_entity_poly.pdbx_strand_id
1 'polypeptide(L)' 'MCILASERLLEELRAKPDEACEYTGVYQLAKINQTGIIAINQLPEIPETLWLRLLGKGGTQKRAI' A
#
# COMPACT_ATOMS: atom_id res chain seq x y z
N MET A 1 -15.33 8.32 -7.91
CA MET A 1 -14.78 6.99 -7.62
C MET A 1 -13.27 7.14 -7.50
N CYS A 2 -12.73 7.39 -6.31
CA CYS A 2 -11.30 7.71 -6.13
C CYS A 2 -10.88 7.05 -4.80
N ILE A 3 -10.39 5.82 -4.88
CA ILE A 3 -10.00 5.03 -3.69
C ILE A 3 -8.53 4.58 -3.76
N LEU A 4 -7.80 4.99 -4.80
CA LEU A 4 -6.39 4.63 -4.96
C LEU A 4 -5.52 5.81 -4.55
N ALA A 5 -4.29 5.49 -4.13
CA ALA A 5 -3.28 6.45 -3.74
C ALA A 5 -3.14 7.52 -4.84
N SER A 6 -2.76 8.75 -4.46
CA SER A 6 -2.65 9.89 -5.39
C SER A 6 -2.02 9.45 -6.72
N GLU A 7 -2.80 9.45 -7.80
CA GLU A 7 -2.41 8.92 -9.12
C GLU A 7 -1.09 9.52 -9.60
N ARG A 8 -0.87 10.82 -9.34
CA ARG A 8 0.40 11.52 -9.59
C ARG A 8 1.63 10.83 -8.99
N LEU A 9 1.55 10.34 -7.75
CA LEU A 9 2.68 9.70 -7.09
C LEU A 9 2.98 8.33 -7.71
N LEU A 10 1.95 7.61 -8.14
CA LEU A 10 2.13 6.32 -8.81
C LEU A 10 2.78 6.51 -10.19
N GLU A 11 2.36 7.54 -10.93
CA GLU A 11 2.95 7.88 -12.22
C GLU A 11 4.41 8.33 -12.10
N GLU A 12 4.70 9.27 -11.20
CA GLU A 12 6.06 9.80 -10.99
C GLU A 12 7.04 8.72 -10.52
N LEU A 13 6.59 7.82 -9.65
CA LEU A 13 7.42 6.73 -9.12
C LEU A 13 7.43 5.49 -10.02
N ARG A 14 6.73 5.54 -11.17
CA ARG A 14 6.51 4.41 -12.08
C ARG A 14 6.03 3.17 -11.33
N ALA A 15 5.18 3.38 -10.35
CA ALA A 15 4.65 2.35 -9.47
C ALA A 15 3.50 1.62 -10.18
N LYS A 16 3.63 0.32 -10.37
CA LYS A 16 2.60 -0.54 -10.94
C LYS A 16 2.02 -1.44 -9.85
N PRO A 17 0.73 -1.79 -9.91
CA PRO A 17 0.18 -2.78 -9.00
C PRO A 17 0.98 -4.09 -9.12
N ASP A 18 1.26 -4.69 -7.97
CA ASP A 18 1.98 -5.96 -7.92
C ASP A 18 1.03 -7.10 -8.33
N GLU A 19 1.28 -7.72 -9.48
CA GLU A 19 0.47 -8.84 -9.98
C GLU A 19 0.66 -10.12 -9.15
N ALA A 20 1.76 -10.23 -8.38
CA ALA A 20 2.01 -11.36 -7.50
C ALA A 20 1.32 -11.21 -6.13
N CYS A 21 0.83 -10.01 -5.79
CA CYS A 21 0.18 -9.75 -4.53
C CYS A 21 -1.34 -9.77 -4.70
N GLU A 22 -2.02 -10.66 -3.98
CA GLU A 22 -3.49 -10.76 -3.99
C GLU A 22 -4.18 -9.57 -3.29
N TYR A 23 -3.41 -8.66 -2.68
CA TYR A 23 -3.93 -7.53 -1.91
C TYR A 23 -3.89 -6.22 -2.69
N THR A 24 -4.99 -5.48 -2.61
CA THR A 24 -5.08 -4.12 -3.17
C THR A 24 -4.22 -3.14 -2.36
N GLY A 25 -3.53 -2.22 -3.03
CA GLY A 25 -2.68 -1.22 -2.37
C GLY A 25 -1.20 -1.58 -2.24
N VAL A 26 -0.76 -2.68 -2.85
CA VAL A 26 0.67 -3.01 -3.00
C VAL A 26 1.11 -2.64 -4.41
N TYR A 27 2.13 -1.79 -4.50
CA TYR A 27 2.69 -1.33 -5.78
C TYR A 27 4.18 -1.57 -5.83
N GLN A 28 4.67 -2.11 -6.95
CA GLN A 28 6.09 -2.23 -7.25
C GLN A 28 6.55 -1.01 -8.04
N LEU A 29 7.65 -0.39 -7.62
CA LEU A 29 8.30 0.64 -8.43
C LEU A 29 9.06 0.00 -9.60
N ALA A 30 9.61 0.85 -10.46
CA ALA A 30 10.55 0.41 -11.49
C ALA A 30 11.64 -0.51 -10.91
N LYS A 31 11.95 -1.60 -11.63
CA LYS A 31 12.86 -2.68 -11.21
C LYS A 31 14.22 -2.19 -10.70
N ILE A 32 14.68 -1.03 -11.18
CA ILE A 32 15.93 -0.39 -10.74
C ILE A 32 15.91 0.03 -9.26
N ASN A 33 14.74 0.37 -8.71
CA ASN A 33 14.60 0.83 -7.33
C ASN A 33 14.53 -0.34 -6.33
N GLN A 34 14.24 -1.57 -6.80
CA GLN A 34 14.09 -2.78 -5.98
C GLN A 34 13.24 -2.56 -4.71
N THR A 35 12.21 -1.72 -4.81
CA THR A 35 11.38 -1.28 -3.69
C THR A 35 9.92 -1.17 -4.12
N GLY A 36 9.02 -1.04 -3.15
CA GLY A 36 7.58 -0.97 -3.35
C GLY A 36 6.91 0.07 -2.45
N ILE A 37 5.71 0.48 -2.84
CA ILE A 37 4.82 1.32 -2.03
C ILE A 37 3.71 0.43 -1.48
N ILE A 38 3.46 0.55 -0.19
CA ILE A 38 2.34 -0.10 0.50
C ILE A 38 1.37 0.98 0.97
N ALA A 39 0.19 1.04 0.36
CA ALA A 39 -0.90 1.90 0.75
C ALA A 39 -1.73 1.23 1.85
N ILE A 40 -1.33 1.43 3.11
CA ILE A 40 -1.92 0.78 4.29
C ILE A 40 -3.45 1.04 4.41
N ASN A 41 -3.93 2.18 3.92
CA ASN A 41 -5.35 2.52 3.92
C ASN A 41 -6.19 1.74 2.89
N GLN A 42 -5.57 1.09 1.92
CA GLN A 42 -6.22 0.28 0.88
C GLN A 42 -6.12 -1.23 1.15
N LEU A 43 -5.24 -1.64 2.05
CA LEU A 43 -5.10 -3.04 2.44
C LEU A 43 -6.36 -3.53 3.19
N PRO A 44 -6.78 -4.79 3.00
CA PRO A 44 -7.86 -5.38 3.79
C PRO A 44 -7.52 -5.40 5.29
N GLU A 45 -8.52 -5.46 6.16
CA GLU A 45 -8.37 -5.57 7.63
C GLU A 45 -8.34 -7.04 8.05
N ILE A 46 -7.29 -7.77 7.62
CA ILE A 46 -7.07 -9.19 7.91
C ILE A 46 -5.78 -9.38 8.72
N PRO A 47 -5.62 -10.48 9.47
CA PRO A 47 -4.43 -10.73 10.30
C PRO A 47 -3.10 -10.56 9.57
N GLU A 48 -3.05 -10.96 8.30
CA GLU A 48 -1.87 -10.94 7.42
C GLU A 48 -1.41 -9.52 7.05
N THR A 49 -2.30 -8.53 7.13
CA THR A 49 -2.04 -7.12 6.77
C THR A 49 -2.18 -6.18 7.96
N LEU A 50 -2.72 -6.66 9.09
CA LEU A 50 -2.98 -5.88 10.29
C LEU A 50 -1.69 -5.35 10.93
N TRP A 51 -0.62 -6.16 10.94
CA TRP A 51 0.66 -5.76 11.49
C TRP A 51 1.30 -4.58 10.74
N LEU A 52 1.01 -4.40 9.44
CA LEU A 52 1.47 -3.23 8.67
C LEU A 52 0.85 -1.93 9.18
N ARG A 53 -0.34 -1.97 9.78
CA ARG A 53 -0.99 -0.80 10.40
C ARG A 53 -0.29 -0.33 11.67
N LEU A 54 0.43 -1.22 12.35
CA LEU A 54 1.25 -0.86 13.52
C LEU A 54 2.42 0.05 13.14
N LEU A 55 2.89 -0.02 11.89
CA LEU A 55 3.94 0.86 11.34
C LEU A 55 3.41 2.27 11.03
N GLY A 56 2.09 2.46 10.96
CA GLY A 56 1.46 3.76 10.75
C GLY A 56 1.43 4.62 12.02
N LYS A 57 1.16 5.92 11.87
CA LYS A 57 0.89 6.84 12.99
C LYS A 57 -0.56 7.28 12.98
N GLY A 58 -1.14 7.52 14.16
CA GLY A 58 -2.48 8.10 14.32
C GLY A 58 -3.63 7.11 14.09
N GLY A 59 -4.61 7.47 13.25
CA GLY A 59 -5.86 6.72 13.07
C GLY A 59 -5.70 5.30 12.50
N THR A 60 -4.62 5.06 11.75
CA THR A 60 -4.28 3.74 11.18
C THR A 60 -3.88 2.74 12.26
N GLN A 61 -3.19 3.18 13.32
CA GLN A 61 -2.77 2.32 14.42
C GLN A 61 -3.96 1.91 15.30
N LYS A 62 -4.97 2.77 15.46
CA LYS A 62 -6.18 2.46 16.27
C LYS A 62 -7.04 1.34 15.68
N ARG A 63 -6.94 1.08 14.37
CA ARG A 63 -7.64 -0.02 13.68
C ARG A 63 -6.86 -1.34 13.70
N ALA A 64 -5.68 -1.36 14.34
CA ALA A 64 -4.91 -2.57 14.56
C ALA A 64 -5.24 -3.24 15.92
N ILE A 65 -6.16 -2.65 16.69
CA ILE A 65 -6.57 -3.07 18.05
C ILE A 65 -7.98 -3.65 17.98
#